data_AF-A0A3B9HDM9-F1
#
_entry.id   AF-A0A3B9HDM9-F1
#
_cell.length_a   1.000
_cell.length_b   1.000
_cell.length_c   1.000
_cell.angle_alpha   90.00
_cell.angle_beta   90.00
_cell.angle_gamma   90.00
#
_symmetry.space_group_name_H-M   'P 1'
#
loop_
_entity.id
_entity.type
_entity.pdbx_description
1 polymer ?
#
loop_
_entity_poly.entity_id
_entity_poly.type
_entity_poly.pdbx_seq_one_letter_code
_entity_poly.pdbx_strand_id
1 'polypeptide(L)'
;DEAGRVWGTPGAPARTPRIEDGVEQKAWICGPASHFVEFLKETEKKYPGLEHVILHWPEGMPRDAFLEQLEIFATDVMPHFQIEQYWNNL
;
A
#
# COMPACT_ATOMS: atom_id res chain seq x y z
N ASP A 1 -4.34 14.71 9.35
CA ASP A 1 -5.23 15.61 10.13
C ASP A 1 -6.37 16.05 9.22
N GLU A 2 -7.33 16.85 9.72
CA GLU A 2 -8.46 17.38 8.91
C GLU A 2 -8.01 18.17 7.66
N ALA A 3 -6.75 18.61 7.61
CA ALA A 3 -6.13 19.30 6.47
C ALA A 3 -5.31 18.38 5.55
N GLY A 4 -5.27 17.06 5.82
CA GLY A 4 -4.54 16.08 5.02
C GLY A 4 -3.01 16.15 5.12
N ARG A 5 -2.47 16.81 6.15
CA ARG A 5 -1.01 16.95 6.32
C ARG A 5 -0.38 15.64 6.76
N VAL A 6 0.75 15.30 6.14
CA VAL A 6 1.56 14.12 6.47
C VAL A 6 2.36 14.35 7.76
N TRP A 7 2.54 13.28 8.53
CA TRP A 7 3.36 13.28 9.75
C TRP A 7 4.76 13.86 9.51
N GLY A 8 5.24 14.67 10.46
CA GLY A 8 6.55 15.32 10.39
C GLY A 8 6.57 16.65 9.60
N THR A 9 5.45 17.09 9.01
CA THR A 9 5.37 18.43 8.40
C THR A 9 5.05 19.54 9.42
N PRO A 10 5.49 20.78 9.18
CA PRO A 10 5.14 21.91 10.02
C PRO A 10 3.62 22.05 10.21
N GLY A 11 3.17 22.02 11.47
CA GLY A 11 1.74 22.10 11.83
C GLY A 11 1.00 20.76 11.90
N ALA A 12 1.67 19.62 11.68
CA ALA A 12 1.12 18.32 12.02
C ALA A 12 1.01 18.15 13.57
N PRO A 13 0.05 17.36 14.09
CA PRO A 13 -0.13 17.19 15.54
C PRO A 13 1.15 16.68 16.22
N ALA A 14 1.65 17.35 17.26
CA ALA A 14 2.86 16.94 18.00
C ALA A 14 2.57 15.89 19.10
N ARG A 15 1.77 14.87 18.78
CA ARG A 15 1.42 13.77 19.71
C ARG A 15 2.00 12.44 19.22
N THR A 16 1.98 11.42 20.07
CA THR A 16 2.34 10.06 19.65
C THR A 16 1.49 9.65 18.45
N PRO A 17 2.10 9.23 17.33
CA PRO A 17 1.36 8.79 16.15
C PRO A 17 0.60 7.52 16.47
N ARG A 18 -0.64 7.43 15.99
CA ARG A 18 -1.45 6.23 16.05
C ARG A 18 -1.59 5.61 14.66
N ILE A 19 -1.92 4.33 14.60
CA ILE A 19 -2.14 3.62 13.34
C ILE A 19 -3.25 4.29 12.53
N GLU A 20 -4.32 4.74 13.20
CA GLU A 20 -5.46 5.38 12.53
C GLU A 20 -5.05 6.67 11.79
N ASP A 21 -4.02 7.38 12.28
CA ASP A 21 -3.51 8.57 11.62
C ASP A 21 -2.82 8.22 10.28
N GLY A 22 -2.14 7.08 10.21
CA GLY A 22 -1.51 6.59 8.99
C GLY A 22 -2.53 6.14 7.93
N VAL A 23 -3.63 5.55 8.38
CA VAL A 23 -4.76 5.18 7.52
C VAL A 23 -5.48 6.41 6.99
N GLU A 24 -5.81 7.38 7.86
CA GLU A 24 -6.48 8.63 7.46
C GLU A 24 -5.64 9.44 6.45
N GLN A 25 -4.33 9.44 6.61
CA GLN A 25 -3.40 10.11 5.69
C GLN A 25 -3.18 9.34 4.39
N LYS A 26 -3.84 8.19 4.20
CA LYS A 26 -3.61 7.25 3.08
C LYS A 26 -2.15 6.83 2.93
N ALA A 27 -1.37 6.94 4.01
CA ALA A 27 0.00 6.46 4.05
C ALA A 27 0.03 4.93 4.16
N TRP A 28 -1.05 4.33 4.66
CA TRP A 28 -1.21 2.90 4.86
C TRP A 28 -2.50 2.44 4.20
N ILE A 29 -2.42 1.35 3.43
CA ILE A 29 -3.60 0.67 2.88
C ILE A 29 -3.94 -0.47 3.83
N CYS A 30 -5.10 -0.37 4.48
CA CYS A 30 -5.59 -1.36 5.43
C CYS A 30 -6.97 -1.85 4.98
N GLY A 31 -7.23 -3.15 5.13
CA GLY A 31 -8.50 -3.77 4.77
C GLY A 31 -8.33 -5.04 3.93
N PRO A 32 -9.40 -5.53 3.31
CA PRO A 32 -9.36 -6.72 2.46
C PRO A 32 -8.52 -6.52 1.20
N ALA A 33 -8.05 -7.62 0.61
CA ALA A 33 -7.26 -7.63 -0.62
C ALA A 33 -7.96 -6.89 -1.79
N SER A 34 -9.29 -6.91 -1.86
CA SER A 34 -10.05 -6.17 -2.88
C SER A 34 -9.79 -4.67 -2.86
N HIS A 35 -9.57 -4.06 -1.69
CA HIS A 35 -9.24 -2.64 -1.58
C HIS A 35 -7.88 -2.33 -2.21
N PHE A 36 -6.90 -3.24 -2.09
CA PHE A 36 -5.61 -3.11 -2.78
C PHE A 36 -5.79 -3.16 -4.30
N VAL A 37 -6.61 -4.07 -4.81
CA VAL A 37 -6.90 -4.18 -6.25
C VAL A 37 -7.52 -2.89 -6.78
N GLU A 38 -8.52 -2.35 -6.09
CA GLU A 38 -9.17 -1.09 -6.45
C GLU A 38 -8.17 0.07 -6.47
N PHE A 39 -7.39 0.22 -5.40
CA PHE A 39 -6.40 1.28 -5.27
C PHE A 39 -5.34 1.23 -6.37
N LEU A 40 -4.78 0.05 -6.68
CA LEU A 40 -3.78 -0.10 -7.73
C LEU A 40 -4.36 0.19 -9.12
N LYS A 41 -5.59 -0.24 -9.41
CA LYS A 41 -6.28 0.12 -10.67
C LYS A 41 -6.54 1.62 -10.81
N GLU A 42 -6.86 2.31 -9.72
CA GLU A 42 -6.97 3.78 -9.74
C GLU A 42 -5.61 4.44 -9.94
N THR A 43 -4.56 3.87 -9.36
CA THR A 43 -3.18 4.35 -9.49
C THR A 43 -2.67 4.22 -10.92
N GLU A 44 -2.91 3.10 -11.60
CA GLU A 44 -2.57 2.90 -13.02
C GLU A 44 -3.24 3.94 -13.93
N LYS A 45 -4.51 4.27 -13.67
CA LYS A 45 -5.22 5.32 -14.41
C LYS A 45 -4.60 6.70 -14.21
N LYS A 46 -4.10 6.96 -12.99
CA LYS A 46 -3.47 8.24 -12.63
C LYS A 46 -2.06 8.38 -13.20
N TYR A 47 -1.33 7.28 -13.33
CA TYR A 47 0.05 7.23 -13.82
C TYR A 47 0.18 6.28 -15.01
N PRO A 48 -0.12 6.73 -16.25
CA PRO A 48 0.04 5.91 -17.43
C PRO A 48 1.50 5.44 -17.60
N GLY A 49 1.69 4.13 -17.79
CA GLY A 49 3.03 3.52 -17.92
C GLY A 49 3.67 3.11 -16.59
N LEU A 50 2.90 3.04 -15.49
CA LEU A 50 3.37 2.44 -14.24
C LEU A 50 3.64 0.93 -14.44
N GLU A 51 4.89 0.50 -14.24
CA GLU A 51 5.30 -0.91 -14.38
C GLU A 51 5.68 -1.58 -13.06
N HIS A 52 6.09 -0.79 -12.06
CA HIS A 52 6.62 -1.30 -10.81
C HIS A 52 6.06 -0.58 -9.59
N VAL A 53 5.73 -1.36 -8.56
CA VAL A 53 5.38 -0.87 -7.22
C VAL A 53 6.24 -1.60 -6.19
N ILE A 54 6.58 -0.92 -5.10
CA ILE A 54 7.34 -1.50 -4.00
C ILE A 54 6.43 -1.53 -2.78
N LEU A 55 6.24 -2.73 -2.22
CA LEU A 55 5.59 -2.88 -0.92
C LEU A 55 6.61 -2.61 0.17
N HIS A 56 6.38 -1.56 0.95
CA HIS A 56 7.21 -1.23 2.10
C HIS A 56 6.72 -1.99 3.34
N TRP A 57 7.65 -2.51 4.15
CA TRP A 57 7.32 -3.15 5.41
C TRP A 57 6.62 -2.15 6.34
N PRO A 58 5.40 -2.45 6.82
CA PRO A 58 4.75 -1.61 7.82
C PRO A 58 5.58 -1.53 9.11
N GLU A 59 5.91 -0.31 9.56
CA GLU A 59 6.75 -0.08 10.74
C GLU A 59 6.13 -0.73 11.98
N GLY A 60 6.93 -1.56 12.68
CA GLY A 60 6.50 -2.24 13.91
C GLY A 60 5.66 -3.51 13.71
N MET A 61 5.37 -3.92 12.48
CA MET A 61 4.69 -5.20 12.21
C MET A 61 5.65 -6.38 12.42
N PRO A 62 5.28 -7.43 13.20
CA PRO A 62 6.10 -8.64 13.32
C PRO A 62 6.37 -9.29 11.96
N ARG A 63 7.55 -9.90 11.80
CA ARG A 63 7.98 -10.55 10.54
C ARG A 63 6.93 -11.54 10.01
N ASP A 64 6.46 -12.45 10.86
CA ASP A 64 5.58 -13.53 10.42
C ASP A 64 4.22 -13.00 9.96
N ALA A 65 3.71 -11.95 10.62
CA ALA A 65 2.52 -11.26 10.17
C ALA A 65 2.74 -10.57 8.81
N PHE A 66 3.91 -9.96 8.58
CA PHE A 66 4.20 -9.35 7.29
C PHE A 66 4.32 -10.38 6.16
N LEU A 67 4.93 -11.55 6.43
CA LEU A 67 5.00 -12.65 5.47
C LEU A 67 3.60 -13.16 5.08
N GLU A 68 2.69 -13.30 6.04
CA GLU A 68 1.29 -13.65 5.77
C GLU A 68 0.59 -12.59 4.89
N GLN A 69 0.83 -11.30 5.14
CA GLN A 69 0.29 -10.23 4.28
C GLN A 69 0.86 -10.29 2.85
N LEU A 70 2.14 -10.62 2.69
CA LEU A 70 2.76 -10.79 1.37
C LEU A 70 2.18 -12.00 0.62
N GLU A 71 1.88 -13.09 1.33
CA GLU A 71 1.21 -14.27 0.74
C GLU A 71 -0.19 -13.91 0.24
N ILE A 72 -1.01 -13.25 1.08
CA ILE A 72 -2.34 -12.75 0.69
C ILE A 72 -2.24 -11.80 -0.52
N PHE A 73 -1.26 -10.90 -0.52
CA PHE A 73 -1.05 -9.99 -1.65
C PHE A 73 -0.73 -10.77 -2.95
N ALA A 74 0.16 -11.76 -2.85
CA ALA A 74 0.56 -12.57 -3.99
C ALA A 74 -0.59 -13.43 -4.54
N THR A 75 -1.43 -14.01 -3.69
CA THR A 75 -2.52 -14.90 -4.10
C THR A 75 -3.78 -14.15 -4.51
N ASP A 76 -4.12 -13.06 -3.84
CA ASP A 76 -5.44 -12.43 -3.95
C ASP A 76 -5.40 -11.08 -4.68
N VAL A 77 -4.23 -10.42 -4.76
CA VAL A 77 -4.08 -9.12 -5.44
C VAL A 77 -3.42 -9.30 -6.80
N MET A 78 -2.21 -9.87 -6.84
CA MET A 78 -1.40 -9.96 -8.07
C MET A 78 -2.12 -10.57 -9.29
N PRO A 79 -2.98 -11.60 -9.16
CA PRO A 79 -3.67 -12.19 -10.32
C PRO A 79 -4.61 -11.23 -11.06
N HIS A 80 -5.01 -10.12 -10.44
CA HIS A 80 -5.84 -9.08 -11.07
C HIS A 80 -5.06 -8.18 -12.04
N PHE A 81 -3.73 -8.27 -12.03
CA PHE A 81 -2.81 -7.47 -12.83
C PHE A 81 -2.02 -8.43 -13.72
N GLN A 82 -2.52 -8.69 -14.93
CA GLN A 82 -1.84 -9.59 -15.86
C GLN A 82 -0.60 -8.93 -16.45
N ILE A 83 0.55 -9.54 -16.17
CA ILE A 83 1.82 -9.23 -16.83
C ILE A 83 1.99 -10.27 -17.95
N GLU A 84 1.45 -10.00 -19.14
CA GLU A 84 1.55 -10.94 -20.26
C GLU A 84 2.96 -11.07 -20.87
N GLN A 85 4.00 -10.35 -20.40
CA GLN A 85 5.29 -10.32 -21.12
C GLN A 85 6.59 -10.45 -20.32
N TYR A 86 6.61 -10.38 -18.97
CA TYR A 86 7.89 -10.31 -18.22
C TYR A 86 8.24 -11.55 -17.39
N TRP A 87 7.31 -12.46 -17.11
CA TRP A 87 7.58 -13.65 -16.28
C TRP A 87 8.20 -14.84 -17.03
N ASN A 88 8.25 -14.81 -18.36
CA ASN A 88 8.88 -15.87 -19.16
C ASN A 88 10.40 -15.70 -19.33
N ASN A 89 11.00 -14.64 -18.79
CA ASN A 89 12.42 -14.30 -19.00
C ASN A 89 13.25 -14.19 -17.70
N LEU A 90 12.75 -14.75 -16.59
CA LEU A 90 13.52 -14.92 -15.35
C LEU A 90 13.60 -16.40 -14.98
#